data_AF-A0A1S2HHA8-F1
#
_entry.id   AF-A0A1S2HHA8-F1
#
_cell.length_a   1.000
_cell.length_b   1.000
_cell.length_c   1.000
_cell.angle_alpha   90.00
_cell.angle_beta   90.00
_cell.angle_gamma   90.00
#
_symmetry.space_group_name_H-M   'P 1'
#
loop_
_entity.id
_entity.type
_entity.pdbx_description
1 polymer ?
#
loop_
_entity_poly.entity_id
_entity_poly.type
_entity_poly.pdbx_seq_one_letter_code
_entity_poly.pdbx_strand_id
1 'polypeptide(L)'
;MKVDRLLRVATREPSSVLYAARAGWDFPVSRQWIATTDFIDAFYAANHSKGSPRPKPYPRPWRDANTDRLGKTNLSPAEAREVLRKNRG
;
A
#
# COMPACT_ATOMS: atom_id res chain seq x y z
N MET A 1 13.94 7.41 -34.63
CA MET A 1 12.96 8.09 -33.76
C MET A 1 13.59 8.33 -32.38
N LYS A 2 13.83 9.58 -31.96
CA LYS A 2 14.45 9.93 -30.66
C LYS A 2 13.45 10.02 -29.49
N VAL A 3 12.15 9.94 -29.79
CA VAL A 3 11.04 10.16 -28.83
C VAL A 3 10.83 8.97 -27.88
N ASP A 4 11.28 7.76 -28.26
CA ASP A 4 11.04 6.52 -27.50
C ASP A 4 11.57 6.58 -26.05
N ARG A 5 12.75 7.19 -25.85
CA ARG A 5 13.38 7.21 -24.52
C ARG A 5 12.61 8.06 -23.52
N LEU A 6 12.15 9.25 -23.90
CA LEU A 6 11.44 10.16 -22.99
C LEU A 6 10.09 9.56 -22.60
N LEU A 7 9.34 9.03 -23.58
CA LEU A 7 8.06 8.36 -23.35
C LEU A 7 8.24 7.13 -22.46
N ARG A 8 9.30 6.34 -22.68
CA ARG A 8 9.62 5.18 -21.84
C ARG A 8 9.95 5.56 -20.40
N VAL A 9 10.63 6.70 -20.17
CA VAL A 9 10.91 7.20 -18.82
C VAL A 9 9.62 7.70 -18.17
N ALA A 10 8.87 8.54 -18.88
CA ALA A 10 7.62 9.12 -18.37
C ALA A 10 6.56 8.06 -18.02
N THR A 11 6.50 6.95 -18.74
CA THR A 11 5.58 5.83 -18.45
C THR A 11 6.04 4.90 -17.33
N ARG A 12 7.24 5.11 -16.77
CA ARG A 12 7.80 4.31 -15.66
C ARG A 12 7.95 5.11 -14.37
N GLU A 13 7.87 6.43 -14.44
CA GLU A 13 8.11 7.31 -13.30
C GLU A 13 6.79 7.82 -12.71
N PRO A 14 6.44 7.45 -11.46
CA PRO A 14 5.17 7.82 -10.81
C PRO A 14 4.92 9.34 -10.71
N SER A 15 5.99 10.13 -10.67
CA SER A 15 5.89 11.59 -10.65
C SER A 15 5.53 12.20 -12.02
N SER A 16 5.42 11.37 -13.07
CA SER A 16 4.98 11.81 -14.39
C SER A 16 3.45 11.81 -14.50
N VAL A 17 2.91 12.88 -15.10
CA VAL A 17 1.50 12.96 -15.49
C VAL A 17 1.12 11.83 -16.44
N LEU A 18 2.03 11.43 -17.34
CA LEU A 18 1.77 10.34 -18.28
C LEU A 18 1.63 8.99 -17.58
N TYR A 19 2.44 8.75 -16.55
CA TYR A 19 2.30 7.58 -15.69
C TYR A 19 0.93 7.58 -15.01
N ALA A 20 0.58 8.70 -14.36
CA ALA A 20 -0.68 8.82 -13.62
C ALA A 20 -1.90 8.55 -14.51
N ALA A 21 -1.95 9.19 -15.69
CA ALA A 21 -3.03 8.97 -16.66
C ALA A 21 -3.11 7.50 -17.11
N ARG A 22 -1.97 6.86 -17.41
CA ARG A 22 -1.91 5.46 -17.81
C ARG A 22 -2.35 4.50 -16.70
N ALA A 23 -1.97 4.80 -15.46
CA ALA A 23 -2.26 3.97 -14.29
C ALA A 23 -3.66 4.23 -13.72
N GLY A 24 -4.43 5.18 -14.28
CA GLY A 24 -5.73 5.57 -13.75
C GLY A 24 -5.65 6.26 -12.39
N TRP A 25 -4.56 6.98 -12.14
CA TRP A 25 -4.34 7.74 -10.91
C TRP A 25 -4.95 9.13 -11.02
N ASP A 26 -5.51 9.63 -9.92
CA ASP A 26 -6.10 10.97 -9.86
C ASP A 26 -5.03 12.09 -10.04
N PHE A 27 -3.80 11.84 -9.57
CA PHE A 27 -2.66 12.76 -9.70
C PHE A 27 -1.31 12.03 -9.59
N PRO A 28 -0.22 12.59 -10.17
CA PRO A 28 1.11 12.00 -10.04
C PRO A 28 1.70 12.22 -8.64
N VAL A 29 2.49 11.27 -8.18
CA VAL A 29 3.19 11.34 -6.87
C VAL A 29 4.60 10.79 -6.98
N SER A 30 5.52 11.25 -6.13
CA SER A 30 6.89 10.72 -6.12
C SER A 30 6.98 9.36 -5.42
N ARG A 31 8.03 8.59 -5.71
CA ARG A 31 8.28 7.29 -5.04
C ARG A 31 8.50 7.45 -3.54
N GLN A 32 9.17 8.53 -3.15
CA GLN A 32 9.41 8.87 -1.75
C GLN A 32 8.09 9.17 -1.05
N TRP A 33 7.20 9.94 -1.70
CA TRP A 33 5.87 10.21 -1.16
C TRP A 33 5.09 8.91 -0.93
N ILE A 34 5.13 7.97 -1.88
CA ILE A 34 4.45 6.66 -1.73
C ILE A 34 4.97 5.93 -0.49
N ALA A 35 6.30 5.80 -0.36
CA ALA A 35 6.92 5.12 0.76
C ALA A 35 6.64 5.80 2.12
N THR A 36 6.64 7.14 2.17
CA THR A 36 6.32 7.88 3.40
C THR A 36 4.87 7.67 3.80
N THR A 37 3.95 7.72 2.85
CA THR A 37 2.53 7.46 3.10
C THR A 37 2.30 6.03 3.61
N ASP A 38 2.93 5.04 2.98
CA ASP A 38 2.91 3.65 3.46
C ASP A 38 3.43 3.51 4.89
N PHE A 39 4.54 4.16 5.20
CA PHE A 39 5.13 4.13 6.53
C PHE A 39 4.20 4.74 7.59
N ILE A 40 3.57 5.89 7.28
CA ILE A 40 2.64 6.57 8.19
C ILE A 40 1.43 5.67 8.48
N ASP A 41 0.83 5.08 7.44
CA ASP A 41 -0.32 4.18 7.58
C ASP A 41 0.05 2.96 8.46
N ALA A 42 1.22 2.36 8.23
CA ALA A 42 1.72 1.25 9.03
C ALA A 42 2.00 1.64 10.49
N PHE A 43 2.60 2.81 10.71
CA PHE A 43 2.89 3.34 12.04
C PHE A 43 1.61 3.54 12.85
N TYR A 44 0.58 4.16 12.26
CA TYR A 44 -0.72 4.33 12.92
C TYR A 44 -1.43 2.99 13.15
N ALA A 45 -1.36 2.07 12.19
CA ALA A 45 -1.94 0.74 12.34
C ALA A 45 -1.31 -0.06 13.49
N ALA A 46 0.01 0.04 13.69
CA ALA A 46 0.74 -0.68 14.74
C ALA A 46 0.53 -0.08 16.13
N ASN A 47 0.39 1.25 16.23
CA ASN A 47 0.23 1.96 17.51
C ASN A 47 -1.22 2.23 17.89
N HIS A 48 -2.18 1.74 17.10
CA HIS A 48 -3.60 1.87 17.41
C HIS A 48 -3.98 1.05 18.65
N SER A 49 -4.69 1.68 19.59
CA SER A 49 -5.23 1.00 20.78
C SER A 49 -6.70 0.62 20.60
N LYS A 50 -7.07 -0.55 21.14
CA LYS A 50 -8.46 -1.01 21.13
C LYS A 50 -9.35 -0.01 21.87
N GLY A 51 -10.33 0.56 21.16
CA GLY A 51 -11.25 1.58 21.68
C GLY A 51 -11.02 2.99 21.15
N SER A 52 -9.88 3.24 20.50
CA SER A 52 -9.61 4.52 19.82
C SER A 52 -10.07 4.46 18.36
N PRO A 53 -10.49 5.59 17.75
CA PRO A 53 -10.73 5.64 16.30
C PRO A 53 -9.43 5.29 15.55
N ARG A 54 -9.50 4.32 14.64
CA ARG A 54 -8.36 4.02 13.75
C ARG A 54 -8.23 5.16 12.74
N PRO A 55 -7.06 5.80 12.60
CA PRO A 55 -6.85 6.81 11.57
C PRO A 55 -7.16 6.23 10.19
N LYS A 56 -7.89 6.99 9.37
CA LYS A 56 -8.09 6.61 7.97
C LYS A 56 -6.72 6.65 7.25
N PRO A 57 -6.44 5.69 6.36
CA PRO A 57 -5.25 5.75 5.53
C PRO A 57 -5.16 7.09 4.81
N TYR A 58 -3.94 7.59 4.60
CA TYR A 58 -3.74 8.82 3.85
C TYR A 58 -4.35 8.68 2.44
N PRO A 59 -4.98 9.73 1.88
CA PRO A 59 -5.60 9.65 0.57
C PRO A 59 -4.56 9.30 -0.51
N ARG A 60 -4.84 8.25 -1.29
CA ARG A 60 -3.98 7.78 -2.36
C ARG A 60 -4.61 8.06 -3.71
N PRO A 61 -3.82 8.41 -4.74
CA PRO A 61 -4.36 8.70 -6.06
C PRO A 61 -4.79 7.45 -6.82
N TRP A 62 -4.45 6.25 -6.35
CA TRP A 62 -4.95 4.99 -6.91
C TRP A 62 -6.11 4.45 -6.08
N ARG A 63 -7.10 3.86 -6.77
CA ARG A 63 -8.36 3.43 -6.17
C ARG A 63 -8.21 2.34 -5.11
N ASP A 64 -7.23 1.47 -5.27
CA ASP A 64 -7.03 0.33 -4.39
C ASP A 64 -6.07 0.68 -3.26
N ALA A 65 -6.61 1.22 -2.16
CA ALA A 65 -5.80 1.65 -1.02
C ALA A 65 -5.15 0.50 -0.24
N ASN A 66 -5.12 -0.74 -0.79
CA ASN A 66 -4.56 -1.94 -0.16
C ASN A 66 -5.04 -2.09 1.30
N THR A 67 -6.29 -1.72 1.56
CA THR A 67 -6.90 -1.91 2.90
C THR A 67 -7.26 -3.37 3.16
N ASP A 68 -7.14 -4.22 2.14
CA ASP A 68 -7.33 -5.64 2.28
C ASP A 68 -6.28 -6.21 3.22
N ARG A 69 -6.78 -6.72 4.34
CA ARG A 69 -5.98 -7.47 5.30
C ARG A 69 -5.30 -8.64 4.59
N LEU A 70 -3.97 -8.60 4.48
CA LEU A 70 -3.17 -9.73 4.05
C LEU A 70 -3.32 -10.85 5.09
N GLY A 71 -3.98 -11.94 4.69
CA GLY A 71 -4.35 -13.05 5.56
C GLY A 71 -5.73 -12.87 6.20
N LYS A 72 -6.69 -13.64 5.72
CA LYS A 72 -7.93 -13.96 6.43
C LYS A 72 -7.80 -15.40 6.90
N THR A 73 -8.08 -15.65 8.16
CA THR A 73 -8.18 -17.02 8.69
C THR A 73 -9.55 -17.19 9.33
N ASN A 74 -10.21 -18.28 9.00
CA ASN A 74 -11.44 -18.70 9.67
C ASN A 74 -11.13 -19.53 10.93
N LEU A 75 -9.85 -19.75 11.24
CA LEU A 75 -9.42 -20.50 12.40
C LEU A 75 -9.72 -19.75 13.69
N SER A 76 -10.18 -20.48 14.70
CA SER A 76 -10.29 -19.95 16.05
C SER A 76 -8.91 -19.56 16.60
N PRO A 77 -8.83 -18.65 17.60
CA PRO A 77 -7.56 -18.26 18.20
C PRO A 77 -6.72 -19.42 18.74
N ALA A 78 -7.35 -20.52 19.16
CA ALA A 78 -6.65 -21.72 19.62
C ALA A 78 -5.99 -22.48 18.46
N GLU A 79 -6.71 -22.69 17.37
CA GLU A 79 -6.20 -23.37 16.17
C GLU A 79 -5.10 -22.56 15.47
N ALA A 80 -5.25 -21.23 15.42
CA ALA A 80 -4.22 -20.36 14.89
C ALA A 80 -2.91 -20.46 15.68
N ARG A 81 -2.98 -20.53 17.02
CA ARG A 81 -1.80 -20.72 17.89
C ARG A 81 -1.14 -22.08 17.66
N GLU A 82 -1.92 -23.13 17.44
CA GLU A 82 -1.39 -24.46 17.20
C GLU A 82 -0.66 -24.57 15.86
N VAL A 83 -1.21 -23.96 14.80
CA VAL A 83 -0.53 -23.84 13.50
C VAL A 83 0.78 -23.06 13.63
N LEU A 84 0.77 -21.95 14.38
CA LEU A 84 1.98 -21.15 14.61
C LEU A 84 3.02 -21.90 15.46
N ARG A 85 2.57 -22.71 16.43
CA ARG A 85 3.44 -23.56 17.27
C ARG A 85 4.11 -24.66 16.42
N LYS A 86 3.35 -25.30 15.53
CA LYS A 86 3.85 -26.38 14.66
C LYS A 86 4.83 -25.89 13.60
N ASN A 87 4.66 -24.64 13.13
CA ASN A 87 5.53 -24.02 12.12
C ASN A 87 6.70 -23.21 12.72
N ARG A 88 6.80 -23.15 14.05
CA ARG A 88 8.01 -22.68 14.73
C ARG A 88 9.04 -23.80 14.64
N GLY A 89 9.98 -23.66 13.70
CA GLY A 89 11.18 -24.50 13.64
C GLY A 89 11.94 -24.49 14.95
#